data_AF-A0A2R5GB72-F1
#
_entry.id   AF-A0A2R5GB72-F1
#
_cell.length_a   1.000
_cell.length_b   1.000
_cell.length_c   1.000
_cell.angle_alpha   90.00
_cell.angle_beta   90.00
_cell.angle_gamma   90.00
#
_symmetry.space_group_name_H-M   'P 1'
#
loop_
_entity.id
_entity.type
_entity.pdbx_description
1 polymer ?
#
loop_
_entity_poly.entity_id
_entity_poly.type
_entity_poly.pdbx_seq_one_letter_code
_entity_poly.pdbx_strand_id
1 'polypeptide(L)'
;MSTAVKGIVRLIVPAGAAKPSPAIGQALGPLGVNMMEFCKSFNARTDEFKPEIPLPVVLTAFADRSFEFVAKTPSTSYLLKKAAGIEKGAAEPGTQVVATISVKAVYEVAKIKQTDPGLQDIPLQSICKSVLASAGSMGIKVV
;
A
#
# COMPACT_ATOMS: atom_id res chain seq x y z
N MET A 1 15.38 -5.07 -22.89
CA MET A 1 16.62 -5.36 -22.15
C MET A 1 16.26 -6.40 -21.10
N SER A 2 16.45 -7.68 -21.39
CA SER A 2 15.88 -8.80 -20.61
C SER A 2 16.85 -9.21 -19.50
N THR A 3 16.90 -8.42 -18.43
CA THR A 3 17.71 -8.73 -17.25
C THR A 3 17.05 -9.87 -16.48
N ALA A 4 17.78 -10.95 -16.21
CA ALA A 4 17.23 -12.11 -15.51
C ALA A 4 16.78 -11.73 -14.08
N VAL A 5 15.49 -11.92 -13.80
CA VAL A 5 14.90 -11.65 -12.48
C VAL A 5 15.37 -12.75 -11.52
N LYS A 6 16.08 -12.35 -10.47
CA LYS A 6 16.55 -13.26 -9.42
C LYS A 6 15.44 -13.59 -8.43
N GLY A 7 14.56 -12.63 -8.15
CA GLY A 7 13.41 -12.84 -7.28
C GLY A 7 12.55 -11.59 -7.11
N ILE A 8 11.30 -11.79 -6.70
CA ILE A 8 10.35 -10.73 -6.39
C ILE A 8 10.01 -10.83 -4.90
N VAL A 9 10.12 -9.73 -4.19
CA VAL A 9 9.83 -9.62 -2.75
C VAL A 9 8.73 -8.59 -2.54
N ARG A 10 7.78 -8.93 -1.67
CA ARG A 10 6.71 -8.01 -1.25
C ARG A 10 6.97 -7.62 0.20
N LEU A 11 7.09 -6.32 0.43
CA LEU A 11 7.41 -5.74 1.73
C LEU A 11 6.33 -4.73 2.10
N ILE A 12 6.10 -4.54 3.40
CA ILE A 12 5.27 -3.45 3.90
C ILE A 12 6.19 -2.54 4.70
N VAL A 13 6.30 -1.28 4.28
CA VAL A 13 7.21 -0.29 4.88
C VAL A 13 6.41 0.99 5.19
N PRO A 14 6.52 1.55 6.41
CA PRO A 14 5.89 2.83 6.73
C PRO A 14 6.51 3.97 5.93
N ALA A 15 5.67 4.82 5.32
CA ALA A 15 6.06 6.01 4.58
C ALA A 15 6.84 7.00 5.46
N GLY A 16 7.88 7.63 4.90
CA GLY A 16 8.69 8.66 5.57
C GLY A 16 9.58 8.18 6.73
N ALA A 17 9.48 6.90 7.11
CA ALA A 17 10.22 6.31 8.21
C ALA A 17 10.86 4.96 7.82
N ALA A 18 11.30 4.81 6.57
CA ALA A 18 12.04 3.60 6.20
C ALA A 18 13.39 3.58 6.91
N LYS A 19 13.48 2.69 7.90
CA LYS A 19 14.71 2.32 8.60
C LYS A 19 15.05 0.87 8.27
N PRO A 20 16.34 0.50 8.22
CA PRO A 20 16.74 -0.88 8.04
C PRO A 20 16.25 -1.71 9.24
N SER A 21 15.15 -2.44 9.03
CA SER A 21 14.56 -3.34 10.00
C SER A 21 15.02 -4.78 9.72
N PRO A 22 15.19 -5.64 10.73
CA PRO A 22 15.53 -7.05 10.54
C PRO A 22 14.62 -7.78 9.55
N ALA A 23 13.33 -7.43 9.51
CA ALA A 23 12.37 -8.00 8.56
C ALA A 23 12.68 -7.65 7.10
N ILE A 24 13.10 -6.40 6.83
CA ILE A 24 13.54 -5.97 5.50
C ILE A 24 14.86 -6.67 5.14
N GLY A 25 15.74 -6.86 6.13
CA GLY A 25 17.04 -7.51 5.95
C GLY A 25 16.93 -9.00 5.62
N GLN A 26 16.01 -9.73 6.27
CA GLN A 26 15.74 -11.12 5.94
C GLN A 26 15.23 -11.30 4.51
N ALA A 27 14.47 -10.33 4.01
CA ALA A 27 13.85 -10.41 2.70
C ALA A 27 14.80 -9.93 1.56
N LEU A 28 15.64 -8.92 1.83
CA LEU A 28 16.57 -8.34 0.84
C LEU A 28 17.99 -8.93 0.90
N GLY A 29 18.41 -9.43 2.06
CA GLY A 29 19.71 -10.05 2.30
C GLY A 29 20.06 -11.20 1.35
N PRO A 30 19.21 -12.24 1.16
CA PRO A 30 19.51 -13.34 0.25
C PRO A 30 19.60 -12.91 -1.23
N LEU A 31 19.03 -11.76 -1.57
CA LEU A 31 19.05 -11.21 -2.92
C LEU A 31 20.31 -10.37 -3.18
N GLY A 32 20.99 -9.90 -2.13
CA GLY A 32 22.20 -9.06 -2.23
C GLY A 32 21.89 -7.60 -2.54
N VAL A 33 20.69 -7.13 -2.15
CA VAL A 33 20.23 -5.76 -2.38
C VAL A 33 20.71 -4.83 -1.28
N ASN A 34 21.17 -3.63 -1.64
CA ASN A 34 21.64 -2.63 -0.67
C ASN A 34 20.47 -1.98 0.08
N MET A 35 20.30 -2.35 1.35
CA MET A 35 19.18 -1.89 2.19
C MET A 35 19.18 -0.38 2.43
N MET A 36 20.35 0.24 2.56
CA MET A 36 20.46 1.68 2.81
C MET A 36 20.01 2.49 1.58
N GLU A 37 20.40 2.02 0.40
CA GLU A 37 20.01 2.63 -0.87
C GLU A 37 18.51 2.49 -1.15
N PHE A 38 17.95 1.32 -0.82
CA PHE A 38 16.51 1.11 -0.83
C PHE A 38 15.78 2.06 0.13
N CYS A 39 16.21 2.17 1.39
CA CYS A 39 15.55 3.05 2.36
C CYS A 39 15.62 4.52 1.93
N LYS A 40 16.75 4.97 1.36
CA LYS A 40 16.92 6.35 0.88
C LYS A 40 16.03 6.65 -0.33
N SER A 41 16.04 5.77 -1.33
CA SER A 41 15.20 5.91 -2.53
C SER A 41 13.71 5.79 -2.21
N PHE A 42 13.34 4.92 -1.27
CA PHE A 42 11.98 4.81 -0.79
C PHE A 42 11.51 6.06 -0.02
N ASN A 43 12.33 6.61 0.88
CA ASN A 43 11.99 7.85 1.58
C ASN A 43 11.84 9.02 0.59
N ALA A 44 12.73 9.13 -0.41
CA ALA A 44 12.61 10.17 -1.44
C ALA A 44 11.31 10.07 -2.26
N ARG A 45 10.86 8.86 -2.59
CA ARG A 45 9.57 8.66 -3.30
C ARG A 45 8.35 8.78 -2.39
N THR A 46 8.53 8.61 -1.09
CA THR A 46 7.43 8.63 -0.11
C THR A 46 7.36 9.94 0.68
N ASP A 47 8.22 10.91 0.36
CA ASP A 47 8.28 12.23 1.01
C ASP A 47 6.98 13.04 0.78
N GLU A 48 6.31 12.82 -0.36
CA GLU A 48 5.01 13.43 -0.66
C GLU A 48 3.85 12.77 0.11
N PHE A 49 4.04 11.56 0.62
CA PHE A 49 3.01 10.83 1.35
C PHE A 49 3.13 11.11 2.85
N LYS A 50 1.98 11.26 3.53
CA LYS A 50 1.97 11.48 4.98
C LYS A 50 2.77 10.39 5.71
N PRO A 51 3.64 10.77 6.68
CA PRO A 51 4.43 9.82 7.45
C PRO A 51 3.53 8.82 8.19
N GLU A 52 4.06 7.63 8.45
CA GLU A 52 3.43 6.50 9.17
C GLU A 52 2.38 5.68 8.41
N ILE A 53 2.09 5.99 7.15
CA ILE A 53 1.17 5.15 6.38
C ILE A 53 1.91 3.89 5.89
N PRO A 54 1.44 2.66 6.18
CA PRO A 54 2.06 1.44 5.70
C PRO A 54 1.84 1.31 4.18
N LEU A 55 2.92 1.43 3.42
CA LEU A 55 2.93 1.29 1.97
C LEU A 55 3.46 -0.09 1.57
N PRO A 56 2.69 -0.85 0.78
CA PRO A 56 3.18 -2.08 0.20
C PRO A 56 4.15 -1.76 -0.95
N VAL A 57 5.33 -2.36 -0.91
CA VAL A 57 6.37 -2.23 -1.92
C VAL A 57 6.62 -3.58 -2.56
N VAL A 58 6.62 -3.61 -3.88
CA VAL A 58 7.07 -4.76 -4.66
C VAL A 58 8.48 -4.45 -5.12
N LEU A 59 9.46 -5.21 -4.63
CA LEU A 59 10.85 -5.11 -5.05
C LEU A 59 11.18 -6.29 -5.95
N THR A 60 11.68 -5.99 -7.13
CA THR A 60 12.19 -6.94 -8.10
C THR A 60 13.71 -6.86 -8.07
N ALA A 61 14.38 -7.94 -7.66
CA ALA A 61 15.83 -8.04 -7.67
C ALA A 61 16.28 -8.76 -8.94
N PHE A 62 17.32 -8.22 -9.57
CA PHE A 62 17.94 -8.76 -10.77
C PHE A 62 19.24 -9.51 -10.44
N ALA A 63 19.70 -10.35 -11.37
CA ALA A 63 20.91 -11.18 -11.19
C ALA A 63 22.21 -10.36 -11.07
N ASP A 64 22.23 -9.13 -11.59
CA ASP A 64 23.33 -8.17 -11.56
C ASP A 64 23.43 -7.39 -10.23
N ARG A 65 22.61 -7.74 -9.23
CA ARG A 65 22.45 -7.02 -7.94
C ARG A 65 21.74 -5.67 -8.07
N SER A 66 21.23 -5.33 -9.25
CA SER A 66 20.31 -4.21 -9.42
C SER A 66 18.95 -4.54 -8.83
N PHE A 67 18.23 -3.53 -8.38
CA PHE A 67 16.87 -3.68 -7.87
C PHE A 67 15.97 -2.60 -8.44
N GLU A 68 14.75 -2.99 -8.81
CA GLU A 68 13.67 -2.08 -9.10
C GLU A 68 12.61 -2.23 -8.02
N PHE A 69 12.04 -1.12 -7.56
CA PHE A 69 10.94 -1.16 -6.63
C PHE A 69 9.78 -0.29 -7.12
N VAL A 70 8.58 -0.82 -6.93
CA VAL A 70 7.32 -0.13 -7.15
C VAL A 70 6.67 0.04 -5.79
N ALA A 71 6.68 1.27 -5.28
CA ALA A 71 5.91 1.65 -4.12
C ALA A 71 4.45 1.83 -4.57
N LYS A 72 3.54 1.09 -3.93
CA LYS A 72 2.10 1.23 -4.18
C LYS A 72 1.48 2.12 -3.12
N THR A 73 0.32 2.69 -3.43
CA THR A 73 -0.47 3.46 -2.48
C THR A 73 -0.91 2.57 -1.30
N PRO A 74 -1.32 3.18 -0.18
CA PRO A 74 -1.68 2.45 1.02
C PRO A 74 -2.81 1.47 0.77
N SER A 75 -2.84 0.39 1.55
CA SER A 75 -3.96 -0.55 1.45
C SER A 75 -5.30 0.16 1.68
N THR A 76 -6.30 -0.18 0.86
CA THR A 76 -7.65 0.40 0.98
C THR A 76 -8.24 0.13 2.36
N SER A 77 -7.92 -1.03 2.96
CA SER A 77 -8.29 -1.35 4.33
C SER A 77 -7.72 -0.35 5.34
N TYR A 78 -6.45 0.05 5.21
CA TYR A 78 -5.84 1.04 6.09
C TYR A 78 -6.46 2.43 5.91
N LEU A 79 -6.67 2.87 4.66
CA LEU A 79 -7.30 4.17 4.38
C LEU A 79 -8.74 4.25 4.90
N LEU A 80 -9.52 3.18 4.70
CA LEU A 80 -10.88 3.09 5.21
C LEU A 80 -10.93 3.06 6.73
N LYS A 81 -10.02 2.32 7.38
CA LYS A 81 -9.87 2.32 8.84
C LYS A 81 -9.56 3.71 9.39
N LYS A 82 -8.64 4.43 8.75
CA LYS A 82 -8.26 5.80 9.13
C LYS A 82 -9.40 6.80 8.90
N ALA A 83 -10.13 6.67 7.80
CA ALA A 83 -11.31 7.50 7.50
C ALA A 83 -12.48 7.22 8.46
N ALA A 84 -12.61 5.97 8.91
CA ALA A 84 -13.63 5.52 9.87
C ALA A 84 -13.23 5.70 11.34
N GLY A 85 -11.96 6.01 11.64
CA GLY A 85 -11.45 6.12 13.01
C GLY A 85 -11.38 4.80 13.78
N ILE A 86 -11.31 3.65 13.09
CA ILE A 86 -11.31 2.31 13.72
C ILE A 86 -9.97 1.61 13.53
N GLU A 87 -9.54 0.84 14.53
CA GLU A 87 -8.29 0.05 14.46
C GLU A 87 -8.53 -1.38 13.93
N LYS A 88 -9.67 -1.97 14.29
CA LYS A 88 -10.10 -3.31 13.88
C LYS A 88 -11.35 -3.24 13.00
N GLY A 89 -11.40 -4.09 11.97
CA GLY A 89 -12.60 -4.29 11.15
C GLY A 89 -13.60 -5.23 11.85
N ALA A 90 -14.75 -5.47 11.21
CA ALA A 90 -15.78 -6.35 11.75
C ALA A 90 -15.25 -7.77 11.89
N ALA A 91 -15.53 -8.42 13.03
CA ALA A 91 -15.30 -9.85 13.17
C ALA A 91 -16.25 -10.66 12.26
N GLU A 92 -17.49 -10.18 12.10
CA GLU A 92 -18.51 -10.75 11.22
C GLU A 92 -19.02 -9.69 10.24
N PRO A 93 -18.44 -9.62 9.02
CA PRO A 93 -18.89 -8.71 7.99
C PRO A 93 -20.33 -9.06 7.56
N GLY A 94 -21.23 -8.08 7.58
CA GLY A 94 -22.64 -8.24 7.16
C GLY A 94 -23.64 -8.22 8.32
N THR A 95 -23.24 -8.71 9.50
CA THR A 95 -24.07 -8.63 10.72
C THR A 95 -23.69 -7.42 11.57
N GLN A 96 -22.39 -7.14 11.69
CA GLN A 96 -21.88 -6.04 12.51
C GLN A 96 -21.39 -4.89 11.65
N VAL A 97 -21.94 -3.70 11.89
CA VAL A 97 -21.46 -2.45 11.31
C VAL A 97 -20.57 -1.76 12.34
N VAL A 98 -19.27 -1.68 12.05
CA VAL A 98 -18.26 -1.14 13.00
C VAL A 98 -18.08 0.36 12.85
N ALA A 99 -18.34 0.88 11.65
CA ALA A 99 -18.21 2.30 11.37
C ALA A 99 -19.08 2.71 10.18
N THR A 100 -19.30 4.02 10.08
CA THR A 100 -19.92 4.65 8.93
C THR A 100 -18.97 5.64 8.29
N ILE A 101 -18.93 5.68 6.96
CA ILE A 101 -18.14 6.66 6.20
C ILE A 101 -19.03 7.33 5.16
N SER A 102 -18.74 8.60 4.87
CA SER A 102 -19.46 9.32 3.83
C SER A 102 -19.00 8.90 2.43
N VAL A 103 -19.87 9.05 1.43
CA VAL A 103 -19.49 8.90 0.01
C VAL A 103 -18.31 9.82 -0.37
N LYS A 104 -18.19 10.99 0.27
CA LYS A 104 -17.06 11.92 0.07
C LYS A 104 -15.73 11.30 0.49
N ALA A 105 -15.69 10.65 1.65
CA ALA A 105 -14.49 9.96 2.12
C ALA A 105 -14.08 8.81 1.19
N VAL A 106 -15.06 8.05 0.67
CA VAL A 106 -14.79 7.01 -0.34
C VAL A 106 -14.15 7.59 -1.59
N TYR A 107 -14.64 8.75 -2.04
CA TYR A 107 -14.12 9.43 -3.22
C TYR A 107 -12.70 9.97 -3.02
N GLU A 108 -12.39 10.52 -1.84
CA GLU A 108 -11.03 10.94 -1.49
C GLU A 108 -10.06 9.74 -1.44
N VAL A 109 -10.48 8.63 -0.83
CA VAL A 109 -9.70 7.38 -0.81
C VAL A 109 -9.48 6.84 -2.22
N ALA A 110 -10.50 6.90 -3.09
CA ALA A 110 -10.38 6.48 -4.48
C ALA A 110 -9.42 7.37 -5.28
N LYS A 111 -9.43 8.69 -5.07
CA LYS A 111 -8.47 9.61 -5.68
C LYS A 111 -7.04 9.35 -5.26
N ILE A 112 -6.79 9.16 -3.97
CA ILE A 112 -5.46 8.79 -3.45
C ILE A 112 -5.01 7.46 -4.07
N LYS A 113 -5.93 6.50 -4.22
CA LYS A 113 -5.61 5.21 -4.81
C LYS A 113 -5.42 5.28 -6.33
N GLN A 114 -6.03 6.23 -7.02
CA GLN A 114 -5.85 6.42 -8.46
C GLN A 114 -4.45 6.92 -8.83
N THR A 115 -3.70 7.52 -7.90
CA THR A 115 -2.31 7.93 -8.17
C THR A 115 -1.37 6.72 -8.32
N ASP A 116 -1.82 5.50 -7.96
CA ASP A 116 -1.04 4.29 -8.18
C ASP A 116 -0.75 4.07 -9.67
N PRO A 117 0.49 3.74 -10.04
CA PRO A 117 0.86 3.48 -11.44
C PRO A 117 0.11 2.32 -12.09
N GLY A 118 -0.55 1.44 -11.31
CA GLY A 118 -1.40 0.36 -11.82
C GLY A 118 -2.90 0.69 -11.88
N LEU A 119 -3.32 1.87 -11.40
CA LEU A 119 -4.73 2.27 -11.30
C LEU A 119 -5.01 3.59 -12.03
N GLN A 120 -4.00 4.23 -12.63
CA GLN A 120 -4.13 5.47 -13.39
C GLN A 120 -5.07 5.35 -14.59
N ASP A 121 -5.06 4.20 -15.28
CA ASP A 121 -5.90 3.97 -16.47
C ASP A 121 -7.34 3.55 -16.12
N ILE A 122 -7.65 3.31 -14.84
CA ILE A 122 -8.96 2.81 -14.43
C ILE A 122 -9.88 4.00 -14.14
N PRO A 123 -11.13 3.97 -14.64
CA PRO A 123 -12.08 5.03 -14.37
C PRO A 123 -12.35 5.11 -12.87
N LEU A 124 -12.39 6.34 -12.35
CA LEU A 124 -12.58 6.63 -10.93
C LEU A 124 -13.82 5.95 -10.35
N GLN A 125 -14.89 5.78 -11.14
CA GLN A 125 -16.09 5.05 -10.74
C GLN A 125 -15.82 3.58 -10.40
N SER A 126 -14.97 2.90 -11.18
CA SER A 126 -14.59 1.52 -10.90
C SER A 126 -13.74 1.43 -9.63
N ILE A 127 -12.84 2.39 -9.42
CA ILE A 127 -12.04 2.47 -8.19
C ILE A 127 -12.96 2.68 -6.97
N CYS A 128 -13.93 3.61 -7.06
CA CYS A 128 -14.93 3.82 -6.03
C CYS A 128 -15.72 2.55 -5.72
N LYS A 129 -16.17 1.81 -6.74
CA LYS A 129 -16.86 0.52 -6.55
C LYS A 129 -15.98 -0.51 -5.83
N SER A 130 -14.70 -0.61 -6.17
CA SER A 130 -13.77 -1.50 -5.48
C SER A 130 -13.54 -1.08 -4.02
N VAL A 131 -13.48 0.23 -3.74
CA VAL A 131 -13.37 0.76 -2.38
C VAL A 131 -14.65 0.49 -1.58
N LEU A 132 -15.83 0.66 -2.19
CA LEU A 132 -17.12 0.31 -1.57
C LEU A 132 -17.22 -1.18 -1.23
N ALA A 133 -16.81 -2.06 -2.15
CA ALA A 133 -16.78 -3.49 -1.90
C ALA A 133 -15.85 -3.83 -0.73
N SER A 134 -14.67 -3.19 -0.68
CA SER A 134 -13.71 -3.35 0.42
C SER A 134 -14.28 -2.85 1.76
N ALA A 135 -15.05 -1.75 1.76
CA ALA A 135 -15.71 -1.23 2.95
C ALA A 135 -16.77 -2.21 3.47
N GLY A 136 -17.59 -2.77 2.57
CA GLY A 136 -18.59 -3.79 2.91
C GLY A 136 -17.95 -5.03 3.54
N SER A 137 -16.84 -5.53 2.99
CA SER A 137 -16.11 -6.68 3.55
C SER A 137 -15.49 -6.42 4.93
N MET A 138 -15.37 -5.17 5.36
CA MET A 138 -14.90 -4.81 6.71
C MET A 138 -16.03 -4.42 7.67
N GLY A 139 -17.29 -4.48 7.24
CA GLY A 139 -18.44 -4.03 8.02
C GLY A 139 -18.49 -2.50 8.18
N ILE A 140 -17.97 -1.75 7.21
CA ILE A 140 -18.10 -0.29 7.16
C ILE A 140 -19.29 0.05 6.26
N LYS A 141 -20.30 0.73 6.82
CA LYS A 141 -21.48 1.17 6.08
C LYS A 141 -21.21 2.53 5.44
N VAL A 142 -21.51 2.66 4.16
CA VAL A 142 -21.36 3.95 3.46
C VAL A 142 -22.69 4.69 3.46
N VAL A 143 -22.66 5.98 3.80
CA VAL A 143 -23.82 6.87 3.93
C VAL A 143 -23.66 8.11 3.05
#